data_AF-D3F1E9-F1
#
_entry.id   AF-D3F1E9-F1
#
_cell.length_a   1.000
_cell.length_b   1.000
_cell.length_c   1.000
_cell.angle_alpha   90.00
_cell.angle_beta   90.00
_cell.angle_gamma   90.00
#
_symmetry.space_group_name_H-M   'P 1'
#
loop_
_entity.id
_entity.type
_entity.pdbx_description
1 polymer ?
#
loop_
_entity_poly.entity_id
_entity_poly.type
_entity_poly.pdbx_seq_one_letter_code
_entity_poly.pdbx_strand_id
1 'polypeptide(L)'
;MTRLGSVLSDAGGIHAARDRVAQIRAELLDAFAEGAHELTLPRSGYAPGAPVPVAIAPAGDRLLAVAPVAPALRADPDAVVERAWVLVAALVGTLVEGSEAMAPGGGEDLSLSVGSWEGQLALAFPLSLGDAPDHAEYAAELFADHMEHVDRLRAAAYAVPEAVLADVEDLRPPIGELHPLRIAEAVARFGGHPADAASVGEHDEAVINVLDPTSDVARPHDDRDRGRRVARRILQRLMGMGKWGGYHTEISHLARGFAGHDRALALAIGERLLDAGLLLEKPSVGQRHVFLNPRRAAEIHALVERGETPRGLELP
;
A
#
# COMPACT_ATOMS: atom_id res chain seq x y z
N MET A 1 -6.08 22.94 27.80
CA MET A 1 -4.75 23.10 27.18
C MET A 1 -3.80 22.18 27.91
N THR A 2 -3.05 21.34 27.19
CA THR A 2 -2.08 20.40 27.79
C THR A 2 -0.85 21.15 28.30
N ARG A 3 -0.06 20.53 29.17
CA ARG A 3 1.21 21.10 29.63
C ARG A 3 2.17 21.40 28.47
N LEU A 4 2.34 20.44 27.56
CA LEU A 4 3.11 20.60 26.32
C LEU A 4 2.61 21.80 25.49
N GLY A 5 1.30 21.90 25.27
CA GLY A 5 0.71 23.02 24.51
C GLY A 5 0.97 24.38 25.16
N SER A 6 0.86 24.47 26.49
CA SER A 6 1.20 25.70 27.21
C SER A 6 2.67 26.06 27.09
N VAL A 7 3.57 25.10 27.30
CA VAL A 7 5.02 25.35 27.21
C VAL A 7 5.43 25.78 25.81
N LEU A 8 4.86 25.15 24.78
CA LEU A 8 5.12 25.49 23.39
C LEU A 8 4.59 26.89 23.05
N SER A 9 3.35 27.21 23.45
CA SER A 9 2.76 28.54 23.25
C SER A 9 3.57 29.64 23.95
N ASP A 10 3.92 29.44 25.22
CA ASP A 10 4.75 30.37 26.01
C ASP A 10 6.14 30.56 25.41
N ALA A 11 6.67 29.55 24.72
CA ALA A 11 7.97 29.61 24.07
C ALA A 11 7.95 30.28 22.69
N GLY A 12 6.78 30.55 22.11
CA GLY A 12 6.63 31.12 20.77
C GLY A 12 6.27 30.12 19.66
N GLY A 13 5.74 28.95 20.02
CA GLY A 13 5.26 27.96 19.05
C GLY A 13 6.38 27.29 18.26
N ILE A 14 6.14 27.08 16.96
CA ILE A 14 7.14 26.58 16.01
C ILE A 14 8.37 27.50 15.91
N HIS A 15 8.21 28.79 16.22
CA HIS A 15 9.26 29.80 16.18
C HIS A 15 9.99 29.96 17.52
N ALA A 16 9.81 29.02 18.45
CA ALA A 16 10.43 29.12 19.76
C ALA A 16 11.96 29.26 19.71
N ALA A 17 12.48 30.09 20.61
CA ALA A 17 13.91 30.36 20.69
C ALA A 17 14.72 29.10 21.06
N ARG A 18 15.97 29.03 20.58
CA ARG A 18 16.83 27.85 20.73
C ARG A 18 17.09 27.44 22.19
N ASP A 19 17.09 28.41 23.11
CA ASP A 19 17.25 28.16 24.55
C ASP A 19 16.04 27.47 25.19
N ARG A 20 14.88 27.46 24.52
CA ARG A 20 13.66 26.75 24.93
C ARG A 20 13.60 25.30 24.44
N VAL A 21 14.43 24.91 23.46
CA VAL A 21 14.38 23.59 22.79
C VAL A 21 14.48 22.44 23.79
N ALA A 22 15.43 22.51 24.73
CA ALA A 22 15.62 21.44 25.72
C ALA A 22 14.38 21.27 26.62
N GLN A 23 13.71 22.37 26.97
CA GLN A 23 12.48 22.31 27.75
C GLN A 23 11.34 21.68 26.93
N ILE A 24 11.15 22.13 25.68
CA ILE A 24 10.09 21.59 24.81
C ILE A 24 10.31 20.09 24.59
N ARG A 25 11.54 19.65 24.34
CA ARG A 25 11.89 18.24 24.15
C ARG A 25 11.58 17.40 25.39
N ALA A 26 11.93 17.88 26.58
CA ALA A 26 11.62 17.17 27.83
C ALA A 26 10.10 16.99 28.02
N GLU A 27 9.33 18.06 27.82
CA GLU A 27 7.86 18.01 27.93
C GLU A 27 7.22 17.10 26.86
N LEU A 28 7.78 17.08 25.66
CA LEU A 28 7.32 16.19 24.59
C LEU A 28 7.58 14.71 24.93
N LEU A 29 8.74 14.38 25.49
CA LEU A 29 9.08 13.02 25.90
C LEU A 29 8.18 12.52 27.04
N ASP A 30 7.92 13.36 28.05
CA ASP A 30 6.98 13.05 29.13
C ASP A 30 5.58 12.78 28.56
N ALA A 31 5.12 13.65 27.64
CA ALA A 31 3.81 13.50 27.00
C ALA A 31 3.73 12.25 26.09
N PHE A 32 4.82 11.86 25.42
CA PHE A 32 4.89 10.63 24.64
C PHE A 32 4.87 9.38 25.52
N ALA A 33 5.53 9.38 26.68
CA ALA A 33 5.47 8.26 27.61
C ALA A 33 4.02 8.01 28.09
N GLU A 34 3.29 9.08 28.41
CA GLU A 34 1.86 9.01 28.76
C GLU A 34 1.01 8.56 27.55
N GLY A 35 1.25 9.13 26.37
CA GLY A 35 0.54 8.78 25.14
C GLY A 35 0.72 7.31 24.74
N ALA A 36 1.93 6.77 24.87
CA ALA A 36 2.22 5.36 24.63
C ALA A 36 1.44 4.46 25.59
N HIS A 37 1.29 4.86 26.86
CA HIS A 37 0.46 4.15 27.82
C HIS A 37 -1.03 4.20 27.43
N GLU A 38 -1.56 5.38 27.09
CA GLU A 38 -2.95 5.55 26.66
C GLU A 38 -3.28 4.71 25.41
N LEU A 39 -2.34 4.54 24.47
CA LEU A 39 -2.51 3.67 23.31
C LEU A 39 -2.71 2.19 23.68
N THR A 40 -2.33 1.75 24.89
CA THR A 40 -2.60 0.39 25.38
C THR A 40 -4.01 0.22 25.97
N LEU A 41 -4.67 1.32 26.35
CA LEU A 41 -5.98 1.30 27.03
C LEU A 41 -7.14 1.18 26.03
N PRO A 42 -8.30 0.58 26.40
CA PRO A 42 -9.43 0.39 25.48
C PRO A 42 -9.98 1.67 24.83
N ARG A 43 -9.74 2.83 25.44
CA ARG A 43 -10.05 4.19 24.97
C ARG A 43 -8.92 5.11 25.41
N SER A 44 -8.68 6.20 24.71
CA SER A 44 -7.78 7.24 25.20
C SER A 44 -8.53 8.45 25.79
N GLY A 45 -7.80 9.26 26.55
CA GLY A 45 -8.32 10.45 27.21
C GLY A 45 -8.96 10.14 28.57
N TYR A 46 -8.52 9.07 29.24
CA TYR A 46 -8.89 8.78 30.62
C TYR A 46 -8.27 9.78 31.60
N ALA A 47 -7.01 10.16 31.36
CA ALA A 47 -6.40 11.28 32.03
C ALA A 47 -7.14 12.59 31.63
N PRO A 48 -7.62 13.41 32.59
CA PRO A 48 -8.35 14.63 32.28
C PRO A 48 -7.51 15.57 31.39
N GLY A 49 -7.85 15.63 30.11
CA GLY A 49 -7.29 16.60 29.17
C GLY A 49 -5.96 16.25 28.51
N ALA A 50 -5.53 14.98 28.51
CA ALA A 50 -4.30 14.53 27.83
C ALA A 50 -4.62 13.67 26.58
N PRO A 51 -4.79 14.27 25.38
CA PRO A 51 -4.80 13.51 24.14
C PRO A 51 -3.44 12.86 23.88
N VAL A 52 -3.40 11.77 23.10
CA VAL A 52 -2.15 11.18 22.63
C VAL A 52 -1.42 12.21 21.75
N PRO A 53 -0.22 12.67 22.13
CA PRO A 53 0.46 13.72 21.38
C PRO A 53 1.18 13.14 20.17
N VAL A 54 1.24 13.91 19.09
CA VAL A 54 2.20 13.76 17.99
C VAL A 54 2.90 15.10 17.75
N ALA A 55 4.15 15.08 17.32
CA ALA A 55 4.90 16.28 16.99
C ALA A 55 5.17 16.35 15.49
N ILE A 56 5.06 17.53 14.90
CA ILE A 56 5.37 17.78 13.49
C ILE A 56 6.37 18.94 13.44
N ALA A 57 7.44 18.80 12.65
CA ALA A 57 8.45 19.84 12.48
C ALA A 57 8.92 19.92 11.03
N PRO A 58 9.32 21.12 10.55
CA PRO A 58 10.09 21.23 9.32
C PRO A 58 11.50 20.67 9.55
N ALA A 59 12.11 20.10 8.51
CA ALA A 59 13.51 19.67 8.52
C ALA A 59 14.17 19.84 7.15
N GLY A 60 14.50 21.07 6.78
CA GLY A 60 14.99 21.38 5.43
C GLY A 60 13.92 21.13 4.37
N ASP A 61 14.09 20.06 3.58
CA ASP A 61 13.25 19.72 2.41
C ASP A 61 12.15 18.68 2.72
N ARG A 62 11.79 18.51 3.99
CA ARG A 62 10.81 17.52 4.43
C ARG A 62 10.03 18.00 5.64
N LEU A 63 8.84 17.43 5.82
CA LEU A 63 8.15 17.40 7.10
C LEU A 63 8.59 16.15 7.87
N LEU A 64 8.92 16.35 9.14
CA LEU A 64 9.12 15.28 10.10
C LEU A 64 7.90 15.19 11.00
N ALA A 65 7.47 13.98 11.31
CA ALA A 65 6.54 13.76 12.41
C ALA A 65 7.02 12.64 13.33
N VAL A 66 6.71 12.75 14.61
CA VAL A 66 7.01 11.73 15.61
C VAL A 66 5.75 11.39 16.40
N ALA A 67 5.52 10.09 16.57
CA ALA A 67 4.39 9.54 17.34
C ALA A 67 4.89 8.55 18.41
N PRO A 68 4.17 8.40 19.54
CA PRO A 68 4.55 7.52 20.65
C PRO A 68 4.29 6.04 20.33
N VAL A 69 4.91 5.55 19.25
CA VAL A 69 4.73 4.23 18.64
C VAL A 69 6.10 3.61 18.38
N ALA A 70 6.20 2.29 18.43
CA ALA A 70 7.48 1.60 18.22
C ALA A 70 8.00 1.75 16.77
N PRO A 71 9.29 2.10 16.56
CA PRO A 71 9.93 2.15 15.23
C PRO A 71 9.92 0.81 14.47
N ALA A 72 9.72 -0.30 15.19
CA ALA A 72 9.60 -1.64 14.61
C ALA A 72 8.49 -1.73 13.54
N LEU A 73 7.49 -0.83 13.58
CA LEU A 73 6.45 -0.70 12.57
C LEU A 73 7.00 -0.57 11.14
N ARG A 74 8.23 -0.07 10.94
CA ARG A 74 8.88 0.00 9.62
C ARG A 74 9.09 -1.38 8.99
N ALA A 75 9.33 -2.39 9.82
CA ALA A 75 9.70 -3.74 9.41
C ALA A 75 8.60 -4.77 9.65
N ASP A 76 7.79 -4.54 10.67
CA ASP A 76 6.75 -5.46 11.12
C ASP A 76 5.44 -4.69 11.37
N PRO A 77 4.47 -4.78 10.45
CA PRO A 77 3.14 -4.19 10.62
C PRO A 77 2.40 -4.63 11.88
N ASP A 78 2.68 -5.86 12.37
CA ASP A 78 2.02 -6.42 13.54
C ASP A 78 2.67 -5.97 14.86
N ALA A 79 3.75 -5.17 14.80
CA ALA A 79 4.43 -4.63 15.97
C ALA A 79 3.60 -3.59 16.74
N VAL A 80 2.47 -3.15 16.18
CA VAL A 80 1.61 -2.12 16.76
C VAL A 80 0.17 -2.61 16.88
N VAL A 81 -0.53 -2.13 17.90
CA VAL A 81 -1.97 -2.39 18.03
C VAL A 81 -2.78 -1.50 17.09
N GLU A 82 -4.01 -1.90 16.79
CA GLU A 82 -4.92 -1.19 15.87
C GLU A 82 -5.01 0.33 16.12
N ARG A 83 -5.13 0.79 17.38
CA ARG A 83 -5.18 2.23 17.68
C ARG A 83 -3.88 2.97 17.36
N ALA A 84 -2.74 2.35 17.62
CA ALA A 84 -1.45 2.92 17.28
C ALA A 84 -1.29 2.99 15.75
N TRP A 85 -1.79 1.98 15.03
CA TRP A 85 -1.91 2.03 13.58
C TRP A 85 -2.79 3.20 13.11
N VAL A 86 -4.00 3.36 13.65
CA VAL A 86 -4.91 4.46 13.27
C VAL A 86 -4.27 5.84 13.49
N LEU A 87 -3.57 6.04 14.62
CA LEU A 87 -2.82 7.27 14.88
C LEU A 87 -1.77 7.54 13.80
N VAL A 88 -0.99 6.52 13.45
CA VAL A 88 0.09 6.62 12.46
C VAL A 88 -0.47 6.83 11.05
N ALA A 89 -1.56 6.15 10.70
CA ALA A 89 -2.23 6.31 9.42
C ALA A 89 -2.77 7.74 9.23
N ALA A 90 -3.40 8.31 10.26
CA ALA A 90 -3.82 9.71 10.28
C ALA A 90 -2.63 10.65 10.08
N LEU A 91 -1.52 10.39 10.80
CA LEU A 91 -0.30 11.18 10.69
C LEU A 91 0.35 11.11 9.30
N VAL A 92 0.31 9.95 8.63
CA VAL A 92 0.74 9.81 7.23
C VAL A 92 -0.14 10.66 6.32
N GLY A 93 -1.47 10.60 6.48
CA GLY A 93 -2.41 11.42 5.72
C GLY A 93 -2.12 12.90 5.87
N THR A 94 -1.94 13.35 7.11
CA THR A 94 -1.53 14.72 7.45
C THR A 94 -0.23 15.15 6.78
N LEU A 95 0.82 14.31 6.82
CA LEU A 95 2.11 14.65 6.21
C LEU A 95 2.02 14.79 4.70
N VAL A 96 1.26 13.90 4.05
CA VAL A 96 1.05 13.90 2.61
C VAL A 96 0.28 15.14 2.17
N GLU A 97 -0.82 15.44 2.84
CA GLU A 97 -1.68 16.58 2.53
C GLU A 97 -0.99 17.92 2.85
N GLY A 98 -0.33 18.02 4.01
CA GLY A 98 0.44 19.20 4.41
C GLY A 98 1.66 19.46 3.51
N SER A 99 2.15 18.45 2.79
CA SER A 99 3.22 18.59 1.79
C SER A 99 2.69 18.82 0.36
N GLU A 100 1.37 18.89 0.17
CA GLU A 100 0.70 19.06 -1.12
C GLU A 100 1.14 18.02 -2.18
N ALA A 101 1.33 16.77 -1.74
CA ALA A 101 1.87 15.73 -2.60
C ALA A 101 0.89 15.34 -3.72
N MET A 102 1.38 15.27 -4.96
CA MET A 102 0.58 14.82 -6.10
C MET A 102 0.32 13.31 -6.05
N ALA A 103 -0.73 12.83 -6.71
CA ALA A 103 -1.00 11.40 -6.88
C ALA A 103 0.22 10.64 -7.48
N PRO A 104 0.56 9.44 -6.97
CA PRO A 104 1.65 8.64 -7.50
C PRO A 104 1.28 8.00 -8.84
N GLY A 105 2.25 7.87 -9.75
CA GLY A 105 2.13 7.08 -10.98
C GLY A 105 2.49 5.61 -10.79
N GLY A 106 3.34 5.29 -9.82
CA GLY A 106 3.75 3.92 -9.48
C GLY A 106 4.35 3.83 -8.07
N GLY A 107 4.62 2.60 -7.62
CA GLY A 107 5.16 2.33 -6.28
C GLY A 107 6.54 2.96 -6.02
N GLU A 108 7.31 3.24 -7.06
CA GLU A 108 8.58 3.97 -7.03
C GLU A 108 8.42 5.47 -6.73
N ASP A 109 7.23 6.02 -6.98
CA ASP A 109 6.94 7.42 -6.66
C ASP A 109 6.64 7.63 -5.18
N LEU A 110 6.43 6.54 -4.42
CA LEU A 110 6.19 6.60 -2.98
C LEU A 110 7.48 6.96 -2.23
N SER A 111 7.36 7.91 -1.31
CA SER A 111 8.49 8.66 -0.76
C SER A 111 8.53 8.72 0.77
N LEU A 112 7.51 8.18 1.45
CA LEU A 112 7.48 8.11 2.90
C LEU A 112 8.70 7.34 3.43
N SER A 113 9.44 8.00 4.31
CA SER A 113 10.54 7.40 5.05
C SER A 113 10.18 7.25 6.53
N VAL A 114 10.69 6.21 7.15
CA VAL A 114 10.40 5.84 8.54
C VAL A 114 11.72 5.63 9.27
N GLY A 115 11.81 6.11 10.49
CA GLY A 115 13.00 6.04 11.32
C GLY A 115 12.65 6.06 12.80
N SER A 116 13.58 6.54 13.62
CA SER A 116 13.39 6.65 15.06
C SER A 116 13.86 7.98 15.62
N TRP A 117 13.18 8.44 16.66
CA TRP A 117 13.59 9.57 17.50
C TRP A 117 13.34 9.20 18.96
N GLU A 118 14.40 9.11 19.77
CA GLU A 118 14.27 8.78 21.21
C GLU A 118 13.45 7.49 21.47
N GLY A 119 13.62 6.49 20.59
CA GLY A 119 12.88 5.23 20.65
C GLY A 119 11.42 5.28 20.16
N GLN A 120 10.97 6.45 19.68
CA GLN A 120 9.64 6.67 19.08
C GLN A 120 9.70 6.60 17.56
N LEU A 121 8.58 6.27 16.92
CA LEU A 121 8.43 6.23 15.47
C LEU A 121 8.58 7.63 14.89
N ALA A 122 9.54 7.80 13.99
CA ALA A 122 9.68 9.00 13.17
C ALA A 122 9.21 8.72 11.74
N LEU A 123 8.45 9.64 11.17
CA LEU A 123 8.02 9.67 9.78
C LEU A 123 8.64 10.90 9.12
N ALA A 124 9.06 10.76 7.87
CA ALA A 124 9.54 11.86 7.07
C ALA A 124 8.89 11.82 5.69
N PHE A 125 8.37 12.97 5.25
CA PHE A 125 7.75 13.11 3.94
C PHE A 125 8.34 14.33 3.20
N PRO A 126 8.73 14.19 1.91
CA PRO A 126 9.33 15.30 1.17
C PRO A 126 8.39 16.49 1.03
N LEU A 127 8.94 17.69 1.17
CA LEU A 127 8.27 18.95 0.94
C LEU A 127 8.70 19.52 -0.42
N SER A 128 7.76 20.03 -1.20
CA SER A 128 8.10 20.89 -2.34
C SER A 128 8.67 22.23 -1.83
N LEU A 129 9.50 22.91 -2.63
CA LEU A 129 10.10 24.20 -2.26
C LEU A 129 9.05 25.21 -1.77
N GLY A 130 9.17 25.68 -0.52
CA GLY A 130 8.19 26.55 0.15
C GLY A 130 8.62 26.95 1.56
N ASP A 131 7.73 27.63 2.30
CA ASP A 131 7.96 28.02 3.70
C ASP A 131 7.68 26.82 4.63
N ALA A 132 8.72 26.02 4.91
CA ALA A 132 8.57 24.76 5.63
C ALA A 132 7.89 24.88 7.01
N PRO A 133 8.14 25.93 7.82
CA PRO A 133 7.33 26.24 9.01
C PRO A 133 5.82 26.30 8.77
N ASP A 134 5.35 27.04 7.76
CA ASP A 134 3.92 27.18 7.46
C ASP A 134 3.29 25.82 7.12
N HIS A 135 4.00 24.98 6.36
CA HIS A 135 3.55 23.62 6.06
C HIS A 135 3.45 22.74 7.31
N ALA A 136 4.37 22.88 8.27
CA ALA A 136 4.31 22.12 9.52
C ALA A 136 3.17 22.58 10.44
N GLU A 137 2.89 23.88 10.50
CA GLU A 137 1.71 24.42 11.20
C GLU A 137 0.42 23.95 10.53
N TYR A 138 0.33 24.05 9.21
CA TYR A 138 -0.83 23.59 8.44
C TYR A 138 -1.07 22.08 8.62
N ALA A 139 0.00 21.27 8.58
CA ALA A 139 -0.09 19.84 8.86
C ALA A 139 -0.62 19.57 10.30
N ALA A 140 -0.14 20.31 11.30
CA ALA A 140 -0.63 20.15 12.67
C ALA A 140 -2.14 20.49 12.81
N GLU A 141 -2.65 21.45 12.04
CA GLU A 141 -4.08 21.74 11.96
C GLU A 141 -4.87 20.63 11.26
N LEU A 142 -4.41 20.17 10.09
CA LEU A 142 -5.04 19.08 9.33
C LEU A 142 -5.18 17.80 10.16
N PHE A 143 -4.22 17.52 11.04
CA PHE A 143 -4.30 16.34 11.90
C PHE A 143 -5.58 16.29 12.74
N ALA A 144 -6.11 17.43 13.17
CA ALA A 144 -7.37 17.47 13.92
C ALA A 144 -8.55 16.98 13.07
N ASP A 145 -8.59 17.34 11.79
CA ASP A 145 -9.63 16.93 10.84
C ASP A 145 -9.55 15.42 10.57
N HIS A 146 -8.35 14.88 10.34
CA HIS A 146 -8.14 13.43 10.18
C HIS A 146 -8.54 12.63 11.43
N MET A 147 -8.51 13.24 12.61
CA MET A 147 -8.88 12.60 13.88
C MET A 147 -10.37 12.75 14.25
N GLU A 148 -11.13 13.65 13.61
CA GLU A 148 -12.53 13.95 13.98
C GLU A 148 -13.42 12.70 13.96
N HIS A 149 -13.19 11.81 12.99
CA HIS A 149 -14.01 10.62 12.76
C HIS A 149 -13.52 9.37 13.50
N VAL A 150 -12.40 9.46 14.23
CA VAL A 150 -11.82 8.31 14.92
C VAL A 150 -12.48 8.10 16.28
N ASP A 151 -13.29 7.04 16.41
CA ASP A 151 -13.91 6.69 17.69
C ASP A 151 -12.85 6.28 18.73
N ARG A 152 -13.04 6.72 19.98
CA ARG A 152 -12.26 6.31 21.17
C ARG A 152 -10.75 6.61 21.17
N LEU A 153 -10.23 7.34 20.20
CA LEU A 153 -8.85 7.82 20.19
C LEU A 153 -8.81 9.35 20.12
N ARG A 154 -8.59 9.98 21.28
CA ARG A 154 -8.22 11.40 21.36
C ARG A 154 -6.73 11.55 21.13
N ALA A 155 -6.37 12.31 20.10
CA ALA A 155 -4.99 12.68 19.77
C ALA A 155 -4.90 14.17 19.44
N ALA A 156 -3.69 14.73 19.51
CA ALA A 156 -3.42 16.12 19.14
C ALA A 156 -2.03 16.25 18.53
N ALA A 157 -1.91 17.03 17.46
CA ALA A 157 -0.64 17.38 16.85
C ALA A 157 -0.10 18.70 17.41
N TYR A 158 1.23 18.79 17.48
CA TYR A 158 1.95 19.98 17.88
C TYR A 158 3.02 20.32 16.84
N ALA A 159 2.90 21.48 16.21
CA ALA A 159 3.95 22.06 15.39
C ALA A 159 5.10 22.53 16.31
N VAL A 160 6.27 21.91 16.18
CA VAL A 160 7.45 22.18 17.02
C VAL A 160 8.63 22.70 16.19
N PRO A 161 9.55 23.49 16.78
CA PRO A 161 10.75 23.91 16.08
C PRO A 161 11.58 22.71 15.57
N GLU A 162 12.21 22.83 14.40
CA GLU A 162 13.09 21.82 13.80
C GLU A 162 14.11 21.24 14.80
N ALA A 163 14.72 22.11 15.61
CA ALA A 163 15.73 21.74 16.59
C ALA A 163 15.23 20.76 17.68
N VAL A 164 13.91 20.66 17.90
CA VAL A 164 13.33 19.68 18.82
C VAL A 164 13.49 18.26 18.28
N LEU A 165 13.41 18.08 16.95
CA LEU A 165 13.45 16.79 16.26
C LEU A 165 14.76 16.55 15.46
N ALA A 166 15.82 17.33 15.71
CA ALA A 166 17.06 17.27 14.92
C ALA A 166 17.81 15.93 14.92
N ASP A 167 17.57 15.06 15.91
CA ASP A 167 18.23 13.76 16.09
C ASP A 167 17.38 12.59 15.58
N VAL A 168 16.55 12.79 14.57
CA VAL A 168 15.87 11.68 13.89
C VAL A 168 16.92 10.84 13.15
N GLU A 169 16.91 9.53 13.40
CA GLU A 169 17.86 8.58 12.85
C GLU A 169 17.17 7.52 11.98
N ASP A 170 17.97 6.85 11.15
CA ASP A 170 17.59 5.63 10.42
C ASP A 170 16.41 5.77 9.43
N LEU A 171 16.20 6.98 8.88
CA LEU A 171 15.15 7.22 7.89
C LEU A 171 15.34 6.37 6.64
N ARG A 172 14.46 5.39 6.46
CA ARG A 172 14.43 4.45 5.33
C ARG A 172 13.00 4.13 4.91
N PRO A 173 12.76 3.69 3.67
CA PRO A 173 11.43 3.26 3.26
C PRO A 173 10.88 2.11 4.14
N PRO A 174 9.55 1.99 4.28
CA PRO A 174 8.92 0.80 4.86
C PRO A 174 9.34 -0.49 4.13
N ILE A 175 9.45 -1.60 4.86
CA ILE A 175 9.92 -2.87 4.29
C ILE A 175 8.75 -3.65 3.67
N GLY A 176 8.82 -3.89 2.36
CA GLY A 176 7.84 -4.67 1.62
C GLY A 176 6.93 -3.80 0.75
N GLU A 177 6.58 -4.30 -0.44
CA GLU A 177 5.84 -3.53 -1.46
C GLU A 177 4.42 -3.20 -1.01
N LEU A 178 3.76 -4.14 -0.33
CA LEU A 178 2.39 -4.02 0.22
C LEU A 178 2.37 -3.58 1.69
N HIS A 179 3.44 -2.94 2.17
CA HIS A 179 3.50 -2.50 3.56
C HIS A 179 2.38 -1.47 3.86
N PRO A 180 1.65 -1.55 4.99
CA PRO A 180 0.52 -0.67 5.28
C PRO A 180 0.86 0.82 5.22
N LEU A 181 2.05 1.24 5.65
CA LEU A 181 2.50 2.64 5.49
C LEU A 181 2.59 3.11 4.03
N ARG A 182 2.90 2.23 3.08
CA ARG A 182 2.90 2.54 1.64
C ARG A 182 1.48 2.66 1.11
N ILE A 183 0.58 1.80 1.58
CA ILE A 183 -0.87 1.89 1.31
C ILE A 183 -1.40 3.22 1.84
N ALA A 184 -1.06 3.60 3.08
CA ALA A 184 -1.50 4.84 3.69
C ALA A 184 -1.01 6.07 2.91
N GLU A 185 0.26 6.09 2.48
CA GLU A 185 0.76 7.14 1.60
C GLU A 185 -0.05 7.21 0.29
N ALA A 186 -0.26 6.07 -0.38
CA ALA A 186 -0.99 6.04 -1.65
C ALA A 186 -2.44 6.53 -1.50
N VAL A 187 -3.17 6.07 -0.47
CA VAL A 187 -4.54 6.53 -0.15
C VAL A 187 -4.56 8.05 0.03
N ALA A 188 -3.66 8.58 0.85
CA ALA A 188 -3.58 10.02 1.11
C ALA A 188 -3.28 10.83 -0.15
N ARG A 189 -2.38 10.34 -1.01
CA ARG A 189 -2.01 11.02 -2.26
C ARG A 189 -3.13 10.97 -3.31
N PHE A 190 -4.10 10.08 -3.17
CA PHE A 190 -5.34 10.11 -3.96
C PHE A 190 -6.45 10.95 -3.33
N GLY A 191 -6.19 11.62 -2.19
CA GLY A 191 -7.14 12.46 -1.48
C GLY A 191 -8.03 11.69 -0.49
N GLY A 192 -7.67 10.45 -0.13
CA GLY A 192 -8.36 9.68 0.90
C GLY A 192 -7.80 9.88 2.31
N HIS A 193 -8.48 9.32 3.30
CA HIS A 193 -8.10 9.33 4.71
C HIS A 193 -7.59 7.94 5.15
N PRO A 194 -6.28 7.73 5.34
CA PRO A 194 -5.74 6.40 5.63
C PRO A 194 -6.20 5.80 6.97
N ALA A 195 -6.64 6.64 7.91
CA ALA A 195 -7.20 6.23 9.19
C ALA A 195 -8.67 5.78 9.11
N ASP A 196 -9.36 6.05 8.01
CA ASP A 196 -10.76 5.67 7.78
C ASP A 196 -10.85 4.48 6.82
N ALA A 197 -11.35 3.36 7.33
CA ALA A 197 -11.54 2.14 6.54
C ALA A 197 -12.48 2.32 5.35
N ALA A 198 -13.48 3.20 5.43
CA ALA A 198 -14.38 3.47 4.31
C ALA A 198 -13.61 4.21 3.20
N SER A 199 -12.89 5.26 3.55
CA SER A 199 -12.05 6.00 2.61
C SER A 199 -10.96 5.12 1.96
N VAL A 200 -10.33 4.22 2.72
CA VAL A 200 -9.38 3.23 2.16
C VAL A 200 -10.08 2.35 1.12
N GLY A 201 -11.28 1.85 1.41
CA GLY A 201 -12.06 1.01 0.49
C GLY A 201 -12.46 1.72 -0.81
N GLU A 202 -12.71 3.03 -0.76
CA GLU A 202 -13.02 3.84 -1.96
C GLU A 202 -11.81 3.98 -2.90
N HIS A 203 -10.59 3.89 -2.38
CA HIS A 203 -9.34 4.07 -3.13
C HIS A 203 -8.61 2.76 -3.44
N ASP A 204 -9.16 1.60 -3.05
CA ASP A 204 -8.50 0.29 -3.14
C ASP A 204 -7.97 -0.02 -4.55
N GLU A 205 -8.79 0.19 -5.60
CA GLU A 205 -8.39 -0.06 -6.99
C GLU A 205 -7.20 0.84 -7.42
N ALA A 206 -7.24 2.12 -7.07
CA ALA A 206 -6.18 3.07 -7.41
C ALA A 206 -4.87 2.71 -6.68
N VAL A 207 -4.96 2.33 -5.42
CA VAL A 207 -3.81 1.90 -4.60
C VAL A 207 -3.20 0.61 -5.13
N ILE A 208 -4.02 -0.38 -5.49
CA ILE A 208 -3.55 -1.64 -6.10
C ILE A 208 -2.78 -1.37 -7.38
N ASN A 209 -3.27 -0.47 -8.25
CA ASN A 209 -2.58 -0.12 -9.49
C ASN A 209 -1.20 0.51 -9.26
N VAL A 210 -1.02 1.23 -8.16
CA VAL A 210 0.27 1.85 -7.78
C VAL A 210 1.22 0.84 -7.17
N LEU A 211 0.73 0.02 -6.23
CA LEU A 211 1.58 -0.89 -5.44
C LEU A 211 1.89 -2.20 -6.16
N ASP A 212 1.02 -2.62 -7.07
CA ASP A 212 1.19 -3.79 -7.91
C ASP A 212 1.01 -3.41 -9.39
N PRO A 213 2.05 -2.84 -10.04
CA PRO A 213 2.03 -2.58 -11.47
C PRO A 213 1.95 -3.87 -12.30
N THR A 214 2.06 -5.06 -11.68
CA THR A 214 1.84 -6.35 -12.35
C THR A 214 0.39 -6.83 -12.32
N SER A 215 -0.52 -6.09 -11.68
CA SER A 215 -1.96 -6.36 -11.68
C SER A 215 -2.62 -6.24 -13.07
N ASP A 216 -1.88 -5.75 -14.08
CA ASP A 216 -2.29 -5.79 -15.49
C ASP A 216 -2.24 -7.21 -16.10
N VAL A 217 -2.04 -8.25 -15.28
CA VAL A 217 -2.59 -9.56 -15.62
C VAL A 217 -4.11 -9.51 -15.52
N ALA A 218 -4.73 -8.99 -16.57
CA ALA A 218 -6.14 -9.24 -16.85
C ALA A 218 -6.42 -10.73 -16.64
N ARG A 219 -7.46 -11.07 -15.85
CA ARG A 219 -7.89 -12.46 -15.67
C ARG A 219 -8.03 -13.10 -17.05
N PRO A 220 -7.92 -14.43 -17.22
CA PRO A 220 -8.05 -15.05 -18.53
C PRO A 220 -9.31 -14.68 -19.34
N HIS A 221 -10.35 -14.11 -18.71
CA HIS A 221 -11.56 -13.58 -19.37
C HIS A 221 -11.53 -12.07 -19.69
N ASP A 222 -10.59 -11.31 -19.13
CA ASP A 222 -10.48 -9.86 -19.30
C ASP A 222 -9.34 -9.47 -20.27
N ASP A 223 -8.59 -10.47 -20.78
CA ASP A 223 -7.50 -10.23 -21.72
C ASP A 223 -8.01 -9.48 -22.98
N ARG A 224 -7.41 -8.32 -23.26
CA ARG A 224 -7.80 -7.45 -24.37
C ARG A 224 -7.67 -8.14 -25.73
N ASP A 225 -6.70 -9.03 -25.88
CA ASP A 225 -6.53 -9.81 -27.11
C ASP A 225 -7.50 -11.01 -27.11
N ARG A 226 -8.36 -11.05 -28.12
CA ARG A 226 -9.42 -12.07 -28.21
C ARG A 226 -8.86 -13.49 -28.37
N GLY A 227 -7.81 -13.66 -29.16
CA GLY A 227 -7.17 -14.96 -29.35
C GLY A 227 -6.51 -15.45 -28.06
N ARG A 228 -5.74 -14.58 -27.41
CA ARG A 228 -5.06 -14.86 -26.14
C ARG A 228 -6.05 -15.14 -25.02
N ARG A 229 -7.13 -14.39 -24.92
CA ARG A 229 -8.24 -14.66 -23.97
C ARG A 229 -8.77 -16.08 -24.10
N VAL A 230 -9.10 -16.50 -25.33
CA VAL A 230 -9.63 -17.84 -25.59
C VAL A 230 -8.58 -18.92 -25.31
N ALA A 231 -7.31 -18.70 -25.70
CA ALA A 231 -6.20 -19.61 -25.41
C ALA A 231 -6.00 -19.81 -23.90
N ARG A 232 -5.94 -18.72 -23.13
CA ARG A 232 -5.80 -18.73 -21.67
C ARG A 232 -6.95 -19.48 -21.00
N ARG A 233 -8.20 -19.25 -21.42
CA ARG A 233 -9.38 -19.99 -20.91
C ARG A 233 -9.35 -21.48 -21.23
N ILE A 234 -8.87 -21.88 -22.40
CA ILE A 234 -8.71 -23.30 -22.76
C ILE A 234 -7.68 -23.95 -21.82
N LEU A 235 -6.49 -23.37 -21.72
CA LEU A 235 -5.39 -23.92 -20.92
C LEU A 235 -5.73 -23.94 -19.43
N GLN A 236 -6.28 -22.85 -18.88
CA GLN A 236 -6.73 -22.76 -17.48
C GLN A 236 -7.70 -23.88 -17.12
N ARG A 237 -8.70 -24.13 -17.97
CA ARG A 237 -9.69 -25.20 -17.73
C ARG A 237 -9.05 -26.58 -17.80
N LEU A 238 -8.17 -26.83 -18.77
CA LEU A 238 -7.44 -28.12 -18.85
C LEU A 238 -6.56 -28.34 -17.62
N MET A 239 -5.90 -27.29 -17.12
CA MET A 239 -5.08 -27.34 -15.90
C MET A 239 -5.95 -27.66 -14.68
N GLY A 240 -7.08 -26.96 -14.52
CA GLY A 240 -8.03 -27.21 -13.42
C GLY A 240 -8.63 -28.63 -13.45
N MET A 241 -8.75 -29.23 -14.63
CA MET A 241 -9.15 -30.63 -14.80
C MET A 241 -7.99 -31.64 -14.67
N GLY A 242 -6.76 -31.18 -14.43
CA GLY A 242 -5.58 -32.04 -14.34
C GLY A 242 -5.22 -32.76 -15.65
N LYS A 243 -5.53 -32.17 -16.82
CA LYS A 243 -5.33 -32.78 -18.15
C LYS A 243 -3.87 -32.75 -18.60
N TRP A 244 -2.98 -33.27 -17.77
CA TRP A 244 -1.54 -33.35 -18.00
C TRP A 244 -1.13 -34.77 -18.35
N GLY A 245 -0.29 -34.93 -19.39
CA GLY A 245 0.31 -36.21 -19.77
C GLY A 245 -0.69 -37.33 -20.08
N GLY A 246 -1.12 -38.08 -19.06
CA GLY A 246 -1.97 -39.27 -19.19
C GLY A 246 -3.48 -38.99 -19.28
N TYR A 247 -3.93 -37.83 -18.79
CA TYR A 247 -5.35 -37.47 -18.76
C TYR A 247 -5.68 -36.47 -19.86
N HIS A 248 -6.65 -36.81 -20.72
CA HIS A 248 -6.87 -36.11 -21.98
C HIS A 248 -8.37 -35.85 -22.23
N THR A 249 -8.68 -35.02 -23.22
CA THR A 249 -10.06 -34.73 -23.65
C THR A 249 -10.13 -34.72 -25.17
N GLU A 250 -11.30 -35.02 -25.74
CA GLU A 250 -11.55 -34.82 -27.17
C GLU A 250 -11.35 -33.35 -27.56
N ILE A 251 -10.74 -33.08 -28.72
CA ILE A 251 -10.43 -31.73 -29.18
C ILE A 251 -11.69 -30.87 -29.38
N SER A 252 -12.81 -31.49 -29.78
CA SER A 252 -14.10 -30.81 -29.93
C SER A 252 -14.61 -30.22 -28.60
N HIS A 253 -14.18 -30.78 -27.46
CA HIS A 253 -14.55 -30.31 -26.12
C HIS A 253 -13.83 -29.03 -25.72
N LEU A 254 -12.78 -28.62 -26.43
CA LEU A 254 -12.12 -27.34 -26.17
C LEU A 254 -13.09 -26.16 -26.38
N ALA A 255 -14.09 -26.29 -27.26
CA ALA A 255 -15.11 -25.26 -27.46
C ALA A 255 -16.26 -25.28 -26.44
N ARG A 256 -16.33 -26.29 -25.55
CA ARG A 256 -17.39 -26.36 -24.53
C ARG A 256 -17.27 -25.19 -23.54
N GLY A 257 -18.39 -24.52 -23.26
CA GLY A 257 -18.43 -23.33 -22.39
C GLY A 257 -18.11 -22.00 -23.10
N PHE A 258 -17.85 -22.01 -24.41
CA PHE A 258 -17.79 -20.79 -25.23
C PHE A 258 -19.14 -20.51 -25.89
N ALA A 259 -19.46 -19.22 -26.05
CA ALA A 259 -20.63 -18.75 -26.78
C ALA A 259 -20.59 -19.21 -28.25
N GLY A 260 -21.75 -19.32 -28.91
CA GLY A 260 -21.84 -19.93 -30.25
C GLY A 260 -20.87 -19.35 -31.30
N HIS A 261 -20.68 -18.03 -31.30
CA HIS A 261 -19.76 -17.33 -32.21
C HIS A 261 -18.27 -17.51 -31.85
N ASP A 262 -17.96 -17.89 -30.61
CA ASP A 262 -16.59 -18.14 -30.13
C ASP A 262 -16.16 -19.60 -30.23
N ARG A 263 -17.10 -20.53 -30.48
CA ARG A 263 -16.77 -21.97 -30.58
C ARG A 263 -15.82 -22.28 -31.73
N ALA A 264 -16.04 -21.68 -32.89
CA ALA A 264 -15.16 -21.85 -34.05
C ALA A 264 -13.74 -21.31 -33.76
N LEU A 265 -13.66 -20.15 -33.11
CA LEU A 265 -12.41 -19.55 -32.68
C LEU A 265 -11.66 -20.43 -31.66
N ALA A 266 -12.38 -20.99 -30.68
CA ALA A 266 -11.82 -21.89 -29.68
C ALA A 266 -11.24 -23.17 -30.30
N LEU A 267 -11.88 -23.73 -31.33
CA LEU A 267 -11.33 -24.87 -32.07
C LEU A 267 -10.08 -24.48 -32.86
N ALA A 268 -10.12 -23.36 -33.58
CA ALA A 268 -8.96 -22.87 -34.32
C ALA A 268 -7.74 -22.62 -33.42
N ILE A 269 -7.97 -22.02 -32.25
CA ILE A 269 -6.93 -21.82 -31.24
C ILE A 269 -6.45 -23.14 -30.66
N GLY A 270 -7.34 -24.12 -30.45
CA GLY A 270 -6.96 -25.48 -30.06
C GLY A 270 -5.94 -26.10 -31.01
N GLU A 271 -6.12 -25.93 -32.32
CA GLU A 271 -5.15 -26.37 -33.34
C GLU A 271 -3.84 -25.58 -33.24
N ARG A 272 -3.88 -24.24 -33.06
CA ARG A 272 -2.65 -23.44 -32.86
C ARG A 272 -1.86 -23.86 -31.62
N LEU A 273 -2.54 -24.24 -30.54
CA LEU A 273 -1.91 -24.74 -29.34
C LEU A 273 -1.26 -26.12 -29.55
N LEU A 274 -1.81 -26.95 -30.45
CA LEU A 274 -1.19 -28.21 -30.89
C LEU A 274 0.03 -27.96 -31.77
N ASP A 275 -0.10 -27.09 -32.78
CA ASP A 275 0.99 -26.71 -33.69
C ASP A 275 2.18 -26.14 -32.91
N ALA A 276 1.90 -25.28 -31.93
CA ALA A 276 2.91 -24.71 -31.06
C ALA A 276 3.50 -25.74 -30.09
N GLY A 277 2.87 -26.90 -29.89
CA GLY A 277 3.32 -27.95 -28.96
C GLY A 277 3.00 -27.69 -27.49
N LEU A 278 2.08 -26.78 -27.17
CA LEU A 278 1.54 -26.58 -25.81
C LEU A 278 0.51 -27.67 -25.46
N LEU A 279 -0.23 -28.13 -26.46
CA LEU A 279 -1.01 -29.35 -26.40
C LEU A 279 -0.29 -30.47 -27.15
N LEU A 280 -0.53 -31.71 -26.72
CA LEU A 280 -0.10 -32.91 -27.43
C LEU A 280 -1.31 -33.77 -27.74
N GLU A 281 -1.28 -34.43 -28.90
CA GLU A 281 -2.29 -35.39 -29.30
C GLU A 281 -1.99 -36.77 -28.72
N LYS A 282 -3.03 -37.48 -28.25
CA LYS A 282 -2.92 -38.87 -27.82
C LYS A 282 -3.21 -39.80 -29.02
N PRO A 283 -2.22 -40.55 -29.52
CA PRO A 283 -2.46 -41.52 -30.59
C PRO A 283 -3.06 -42.79 -29.99
N SER A 284 -4.40 -42.97 -30.00
CA SER A 284 -5.09 -44.30 -29.95
C SER A 284 -6.55 -44.32 -29.45
N VAL A 285 -7.44 -43.39 -29.82
CA VAL A 285 -8.86 -43.47 -29.38
C VAL A 285 -9.91 -43.12 -30.45
N GLY A 286 -9.68 -43.39 -31.73
CA GLY A 286 -10.67 -43.22 -32.81
C GLY A 286 -11.15 -41.78 -33.11
N GLN A 287 -11.01 -40.88 -32.15
CA GLN A 287 -11.26 -39.44 -32.17
C GLN A 287 -9.98 -38.72 -31.70
N ARG A 288 -9.78 -37.47 -32.11
CA ARG A 288 -8.59 -36.68 -31.77
C ARG A 288 -8.67 -36.18 -30.33
N HIS A 289 -7.80 -36.67 -29.47
CA HIS A 289 -7.77 -36.33 -28.05
C HIS A 289 -6.49 -35.57 -27.71
N VAL A 290 -6.61 -34.53 -26.88
CA VAL A 290 -5.53 -33.62 -26.53
C VAL A 290 -5.32 -33.53 -25.02
N PHE A 291 -4.09 -33.21 -24.62
CA PHE A 291 -3.69 -32.95 -23.24
C PHE A 291 -2.56 -31.91 -23.20
N LEU A 292 -2.34 -31.31 -22.03
CA LEU A 292 -1.29 -30.32 -21.79
C LEU A 292 0.09 -30.97 -21.80
N ASN A 293 1.04 -30.35 -22.51
CA ASN A 293 2.42 -30.83 -22.59
C ASN A 293 3.18 -30.56 -21.29
N PRO A 294 3.51 -31.58 -20.47
CA PRO A 294 4.20 -31.37 -19.19
C PRO A 294 5.61 -30.79 -19.38
N ARG A 295 6.26 -31.02 -20.53
CA ARG A 295 7.59 -30.48 -20.84
C ARG A 295 7.59 -28.97 -21.07
N ARG A 296 6.42 -28.38 -21.29
CA ARG A 296 6.23 -26.93 -21.49
C ARG A 296 5.35 -26.31 -20.41
N ALA A 297 5.29 -26.94 -19.23
CA ALA A 297 4.47 -26.46 -18.13
C ALA A 297 4.77 -24.99 -17.78
N ALA A 298 6.04 -24.60 -17.68
CA ALA A 298 6.42 -23.21 -17.37
C ALA A 298 5.84 -22.19 -18.36
N GLU A 299 5.84 -22.50 -19.66
CA GLU A 299 5.29 -21.63 -20.71
C GLU A 299 3.75 -21.60 -20.68
N ILE A 300 3.13 -22.74 -20.35
CA ILE A 300 1.67 -22.82 -20.16
C ILE A 300 1.23 -22.00 -18.95
N HIS A 301 1.97 -22.09 -17.83
CA HIS A 301 1.75 -21.27 -16.63
C HIS A 301 1.93 -19.79 -16.95
N ALA A 302 3.03 -19.41 -17.60
CA ALA A 302 3.30 -18.04 -18.03
C ALA A 302 2.18 -17.45 -18.91
N LEU A 303 1.69 -18.20 -19.90
CA LEU A 303 0.59 -17.74 -20.74
C LEU A 303 -0.71 -17.57 -19.95
N VAL A 304 -1.06 -18.51 -19.06
CA VAL A 304 -2.31 -18.44 -18.30
C VAL A 304 -2.25 -17.34 -17.24
N GLU A 305 -1.18 -17.31 -16.45
CA GLU A 305 -1.01 -16.45 -15.28
C GLU A 305 -0.54 -15.06 -15.63
N ARG A 306 0.10 -14.83 -16.78
CA ARG A 306 0.66 -13.51 -17.14
C ARG A 306 0.33 -13.06 -18.56
N GLY A 307 -0.32 -13.89 -19.37
CA GLY A 307 -0.59 -13.56 -20.78
C GLY A 307 0.66 -13.59 -21.67
N GLU A 308 1.74 -14.20 -21.22
CA GLU A 308 3.00 -14.29 -21.98
C GLU A 308 2.87 -15.31 -23.12
N THR A 309 2.74 -14.83 -24.36
CA THR A 309 2.66 -15.69 -25.55
C THR A 309 4.04 -16.31 -25.85
N PRO A 310 4.18 -17.65 -25.88
CA PRO A 310 5.46 -18.28 -26.16
C PRO A 310 5.90 -18.07 -27.62
N ARG A 311 7.21 -18.10 -27.85
CA ARG A 311 7.78 -17.95 -29.20
C ARG A 311 7.19 -18.99 -30.16
N GLY A 312 6.69 -18.54 -31.31
CA GLY A 312 6.11 -19.38 -32.36
C GLY A 312 4.62 -19.71 -32.18
N LEU A 313 3.96 -19.23 -31.12
CA LEU A 313 2.50 -19.30 -31.02
C LEU A 313 1.87 -18.05 -31.67
N GLU A 314 1.21 -18.25 -32.81
CA GLU A 314 0.42 -17.23 -33.48
C GLU A 314 -1.07 -17.43 -33.18
N LEU A 315 -1.68 -16.44 -32.53
CA LEU A 315 -3.11 -16.45 -32.20
C LEU A 315 -3.87 -15.49 -33.15
N PRO A 316 -5.05 -15.89 -33.66
CA PRO A 316 -5.88 -15.08 -34.53
C PRO A 316 -6.71 -14.03 -33.79
#